data_AF-A0A5C8VBN4-F1
#
_entry.id   AF-A0A5C8VBN4-F1
#
_cell.length_a   1.000
_cell.length_b   1.000
_cell.length_c   1.000
_cell.angle_alpha   90.00
_cell.angle_beta   90.00
_cell.angle_gamma   90.00
#
_symmetry.space_group_name_H-M   'P 1'
#
loop_
_entity.id
_entity.type
_entity.pdbx_description
1 polymer ?
#
loop_
_entity_poly.entity_id
_entity_poly.type
_entity_poly.pdbx_seq_one_letter_code
_entity_poly.pdbx_strand_id
1 'polypeptide(L)'
;AVHDPAGSPDLAKTAPTNVSSRRRDRFEAALCLHGEGLPTKEIARRLGASRNAVRRWVRAGRFMPYRRAPGSSLLDRHSPFVEARWREGQHSATVLHRALHAQGFIGSYDIVRRWASRRRQDAPARSPSARVPSTRRITRWLTADPAALSRKDRAFTEALCSAAPKLKQAAEDIRAFAELLRQNDPTGLTPWLEAAAATDLGGFVTGLRQDEPAVRAAIVEPWSNGPVEGQVNRLKLIKRSMYGRAGFDLLRQRVLHAS
;
A
#
# COMPACT_ATOMS: atom_id res chain seq x y z
N ALA A 1 46.99 -16.96 -19.12
CA ALA A 1 46.04 -16.73 -20.21
C ALA A 1 44.87 -17.70 -20.06
N VAL A 2 43.74 -17.24 -19.51
CA VAL A 2 42.41 -17.80 -19.79
C VAL A 2 41.44 -16.64 -19.58
N HIS A 3 41.03 -16.04 -20.69
CA HIS A 3 39.90 -15.13 -20.77
C HIS A 3 38.72 -16.00 -21.19
N ASP A 4 37.64 -16.00 -20.42
CA ASP A 4 36.32 -16.44 -20.89
C ASP A 4 35.25 -15.45 -20.39
N PRO A 5 34.40 -14.87 -21.27
CA PRO A 5 33.43 -13.85 -20.89
C PRO A 5 31.98 -14.36 -21.00
N ALA A 6 31.19 -14.31 -19.93
CA ALA A 6 29.72 -14.33 -20.04
C ALA A 6 29.04 -13.89 -18.75
N GLY A 7 28.38 -12.72 -18.79
CA GLY A 7 27.55 -12.20 -17.71
C GLY A 7 26.66 -11.07 -18.22
N SER A 8 25.56 -11.44 -18.87
CA SER A 8 24.53 -10.55 -19.44
C SER A 8 23.95 -9.58 -18.40
N PRO A 9 23.73 -8.29 -18.72
CA PRO A 9 22.94 -7.41 -17.87
C PRO A 9 21.44 -7.54 -18.18
N ASP A 10 20.70 -7.91 -17.14
CA ASP A 10 19.25 -8.08 -17.10
C ASP A 10 18.54 -6.73 -17.34
N LEU A 11 17.91 -6.60 -18.51
CA LEU A 11 17.16 -5.41 -18.91
C LEU A 11 15.79 -5.41 -18.23
N ALA A 12 15.67 -4.61 -17.17
CA ALA A 12 14.43 -4.27 -16.48
C ALA A 12 13.28 -3.98 -17.46
N LYS A 13 12.28 -4.87 -17.45
CA LYS A 13 11.01 -4.80 -18.18
C LYS A 13 10.22 -3.56 -17.76
N THR A 14 10.42 -2.46 -18.46
CA THR A 14 9.44 -1.35 -18.51
C THR A 14 8.31 -1.80 -19.42
N ALA A 15 7.09 -1.91 -18.88
CA ALA A 15 5.91 -2.30 -19.64
C ALA A 15 5.75 -1.37 -20.87
N PRO A 16 5.71 -1.91 -22.10
CA PRO A 16 5.63 -1.08 -23.29
C PRO A 16 4.25 -0.41 -23.36
N THR A 17 4.22 0.92 -23.47
CA THR A 17 3.08 1.71 -23.95
C THR A 17 2.42 1.03 -25.17
N ASN A 18 1.09 1.13 -25.32
CA ASN A 18 0.26 0.42 -26.31
C ASN A 18 0.73 0.56 -27.80
N VAL A 19 1.49 1.62 -28.11
CA VAL A 19 2.11 1.83 -29.43
C VAL A 19 3.40 1.01 -29.63
N SER A 20 4.18 0.80 -28.56
CA SER A 20 5.40 -0.02 -28.59
C SER A 20 5.11 -1.52 -28.60
N SER A 21 3.98 -1.98 -28.04
CA SER A 21 3.56 -3.39 -28.12
C SER A 21 3.22 -3.77 -29.57
N ARG A 22 2.32 -3.03 -30.24
CA ARG A 22 1.93 -3.30 -31.63
C ARG A 22 3.11 -3.32 -32.62
N ARG A 23 4.14 -2.51 -32.37
CA ARG A 23 5.37 -2.51 -33.18
C ARG A 23 6.26 -3.71 -32.91
N ARG A 24 6.33 -4.17 -31.66
CA ARG A 24 7.01 -5.41 -31.29
C ARG A 24 6.31 -6.61 -31.92
N ASP A 25 4.98 -6.69 -31.82
CA ASP A 25 4.20 -7.80 -32.35
C ASP A 25 4.39 -7.93 -33.88
N ARG A 26 4.35 -6.81 -34.61
CA ARG A 26 4.62 -6.79 -36.06
C ARG A 26 6.06 -7.20 -36.41
N PHE A 27 7.02 -6.86 -35.55
CA PHE A 27 8.42 -7.23 -35.75
C PHE A 27 8.63 -8.74 -35.54
N GLU A 28 8.07 -9.28 -34.45
CA GLU A 28 8.15 -10.71 -34.13
C GLU A 28 7.43 -11.55 -35.18
N ALA A 29 6.24 -11.14 -35.61
CA ALA A 29 5.53 -11.79 -36.71
C ALA A 29 6.32 -11.76 -38.03
N ALA A 30 7.05 -10.68 -38.32
CA ALA A 30 7.89 -10.60 -39.51
C ALA A 30 9.08 -11.58 -39.45
N LEU A 31 9.67 -11.80 -38.28
CA LEU A 31 10.75 -12.76 -38.10
C LEU A 31 10.24 -14.21 -38.19
N CYS A 32 9.09 -14.50 -37.59
CA CYS A 32 8.47 -15.82 -37.65
C CYS A 32 8.14 -16.21 -39.09
N LEU A 33 7.44 -15.34 -39.83
CA LEU A 33 7.11 -15.58 -41.25
C LEU A 33 8.36 -15.68 -42.14
N HIS A 34 9.44 -14.98 -41.79
CA HIS A 34 10.70 -15.14 -42.53
C HIS A 34 11.40 -16.46 -42.22
N GLY A 35 11.35 -16.95 -40.97
CA GLY A 35 11.84 -18.26 -40.57
C GLY A 35 11.08 -19.42 -41.24
N GLU A 36 9.80 -19.22 -41.56
CA GLU A 36 8.97 -20.12 -42.36
C GLU A 36 9.30 -20.10 -43.87
N GLY A 37 10.29 -19.31 -44.30
CA GLY A 37 10.73 -19.24 -45.70
C GLY A 37 9.89 -18.36 -46.62
N LEU A 38 8.95 -17.56 -46.09
CA LEU A 38 8.12 -16.69 -46.92
C LEU A 38 8.95 -15.53 -47.52
N PRO A 39 8.68 -15.15 -48.78
CA PRO A 39 9.38 -14.04 -49.42
C PRO A 39 8.98 -12.70 -48.78
N THR A 40 9.93 -11.76 -48.66
CA THR A 40 9.75 -10.44 -48.01
C THR A 40 8.55 -9.65 -48.55
N LYS A 41 8.19 -9.83 -49.82
CA LYS A 41 7.03 -9.20 -50.47
C LYS A 41 5.70 -9.68 -49.88
N GLU A 42 5.60 -10.98 -49.60
CA GLU A 42 4.40 -11.60 -49.04
C GLU A 42 4.25 -11.24 -47.55
N ILE A 43 5.36 -11.22 -46.80
CA ILE A 43 5.39 -10.77 -45.40
C ILE A 43 4.93 -9.31 -45.29
N ALA A 44 5.40 -8.43 -46.18
CA ALA A 44 5.00 -7.03 -46.23
C ALA A 44 3.49 -6.86 -46.44
N ARG A 45 2.89 -7.66 -47.33
CA ARG A 45 1.47 -7.68 -47.63
C ARG A 45 0.64 -8.15 -46.44
N ARG A 46 1.04 -9.25 -45.79
CA ARG A 46 0.34 -9.83 -44.62
C ARG A 46 0.37 -8.92 -43.40
N LEU A 47 1.49 -8.22 -43.16
CA LEU A 47 1.66 -7.37 -41.97
C LEU A 47 1.27 -5.90 -42.19
N GLY A 48 0.87 -5.51 -43.40
CA GLY A 48 0.56 -4.12 -43.75
C GLY A 48 1.77 -3.19 -43.54
N ALA A 49 2.98 -3.66 -43.83
CA ALA A 49 4.24 -2.95 -43.62
C ALA A 49 5.00 -2.76 -44.94
N SER A 50 5.88 -1.76 -45.02
CA SER A 50 6.68 -1.55 -46.24
C SER A 50 7.74 -2.63 -46.42
N ARG A 51 8.05 -3.00 -47.67
CA ARG A 51 9.11 -3.98 -48.00
C ARG A 51 10.46 -3.62 -47.36
N ASN A 52 10.77 -2.32 -47.29
CA ASN A 52 11.99 -1.82 -46.65
C ASN A 52 11.98 -1.94 -45.13
N ALA A 53 10.80 -1.86 -44.48
CA ALA A 53 10.67 -2.10 -43.04
C ALA A 53 10.87 -3.59 -42.71
N VAL A 54 10.22 -4.49 -43.47
CA VAL A 54 10.38 -5.95 -43.27
C VAL A 54 11.83 -6.37 -43.48
N ARG A 55 12.50 -5.91 -44.55
CA ARG A 55 13.93 -6.20 -44.78
C ARG A 55 14.81 -5.71 -43.63
N ARG A 56 14.50 -4.53 -43.07
CA ARG A 56 15.22 -3.96 -41.93
C ARG A 56 15.00 -4.78 -40.66
N TRP A 57 13.78 -5.26 -40.42
CA TRP A 57 13.44 -6.08 -39.26
C TRP A 57 14.12 -7.45 -39.29
N VAL A 58 14.03 -8.13 -40.44
CA VAL A 58 14.72 -9.39 -40.70
C VAL A 58 16.23 -9.25 -40.49
N ARG A 59 16.85 -8.20 -41.05
CA ARG A 59 18.29 -7.94 -40.86
C ARG A 59 18.65 -7.61 -39.41
N ALA A 60 17.78 -6.90 -38.70
CA ALA A 60 18.04 -6.48 -37.32
C ALA A 60 17.98 -7.66 -36.34
N GLY A 61 17.20 -8.72 -36.63
CA GLY A 61 17.13 -9.97 -35.86
C GLY A 61 16.53 -9.85 -34.45
N ARG A 62 16.54 -8.66 -33.84
CA ARG A 62 15.96 -8.36 -32.53
C ARG A 62 15.24 -7.02 -32.52
N PHE A 63 14.10 -6.95 -31.87
CA PHE A 63 13.32 -5.71 -31.78
C PHE A 63 14.01 -4.73 -30.84
N MET A 64 14.55 -3.63 -31.38
CA MET A 64 15.03 -2.52 -30.59
C MET A 64 14.01 -1.38 -30.65
N PRO A 65 13.35 -1.02 -29.53
CA PRO A 65 12.49 0.15 -29.51
C PRO A 65 13.35 1.40 -29.73
N TYR A 66 12.92 2.27 -30.64
CA TYR A 66 13.55 3.58 -30.80
C TYR A 66 13.47 4.33 -29.47
N ARG A 67 14.63 4.56 -28.84
CA ARG A 67 14.76 5.48 -27.71
C ARG A 67 15.43 6.75 -28.22
N ARG A 68 14.72 7.88 -28.14
CA ARG A 68 15.39 9.18 -28.28
C ARG A 68 16.35 9.31 -27.08
N ALA A 69 17.63 9.58 -27.35
CA ALA A 69 18.56 9.91 -26.28
C ALA A 69 17.99 11.10 -25.48
N PRO A 70 18.05 11.09 -24.13
CA PRO A 70 17.62 12.23 -23.36
C PRO A 70 18.37 13.46 -23.85
N GLY A 71 17.66 14.50 -24.30
CA GLY A 71 18.29 15.78 -24.61
C GLY A 71 18.88 16.38 -23.33
N SER A 72 19.85 17.28 -23.49
CA SER A 72 20.44 18.01 -22.36
C SER A 72 19.32 18.69 -21.55
N SER A 73 19.18 18.31 -20.29
CA SER A 73 18.21 18.89 -19.36
C SER A 73 18.75 20.23 -18.86
N LEU A 74 17.88 21.21 -18.58
CA LEU A 74 18.26 22.41 -17.82
C LEU A 74 18.91 22.08 -16.48
N LEU A 75 18.63 20.89 -15.94
CA LEU A 75 19.24 20.39 -14.71
C LEU A 75 20.72 20.03 -14.87
N ASP A 76 21.19 19.77 -16.09
CA ASP A 76 22.57 19.30 -16.35
C ASP A 76 23.60 20.37 -15.94
N ARG A 77 23.24 21.66 -16.07
CA ARG A 77 24.05 22.79 -15.59
C ARG A 77 24.21 22.81 -14.05
N HIS A 78 23.22 22.27 -13.31
CA HIS A 78 23.25 22.23 -11.85
C HIS A 78 23.53 20.82 -11.30
N SER A 79 23.85 19.84 -12.16
CA SER A 79 24.09 18.44 -11.76
C SER A 79 25.06 18.28 -10.58
N PRO A 80 26.22 18.97 -10.52
CA PRO A 80 27.14 18.85 -9.39
C PRO A 80 26.51 19.24 -8.04
N PHE A 81 25.70 20.30 -8.03
CA PHE A 81 25.02 20.77 -6.82
C PHE A 81 23.96 19.79 -6.33
N VAL A 82 23.11 19.29 -7.24
CA VAL A 82 22.04 18.35 -6.86
C VAL A 82 22.64 17.00 -6.44
N GLU A 83 23.75 16.59 -7.04
CA GLU A 83 24.51 15.40 -6.63
C GLU A 83 25.10 15.52 -5.23
N ALA A 84 25.71 16.65 -4.90
CA ALA A 84 26.22 16.90 -3.55
C ALA A 84 25.08 16.82 -2.51
N ARG A 85 23.96 17.52 -2.76
CA ARG A 85 22.79 17.48 -1.87
C ARG A 85 22.16 16.08 -1.75
N TRP A 86 22.19 15.31 -2.82
CA TRP A 86 21.72 13.92 -2.79
C TRP A 86 22.61 13.05 -1.91
N ARG A 87 23.94 13.20 -2.00
CA ARG A 87 24.91 12.47 -1.15
C ARG A 87 24.82 12.86 0.32
N GLU A 88 24.47 14.12 0.61
CA GLU A 88 24.17 14.62 1.96
C GLU A 88 22.85 14.05 2.56
N GLY A 89 22.09 13.25 1.81
CA GLY A 89 20.88 12.59 2.29
C GLY A 89 19.57 13.35 2.03
N GLN A 90 19.62 14.48 1.32
CA GLN A 90 18.42 15.22 0.92
C GLN A 90 17.77 14.57 -0.31
N HIS A 91 16.84 13.63 -0.06
CA HIS A 91 16.12 12.89 -1.10
C HIS A 91 14.74 13.48 -1.46
N SER A 92 14.36 14.61 -0.85
CA SER A 92 13.09 15.28 -1.11
C SER A 92 13.19 16.17 -2.36
N ALA A 93 12.44 15.81 -3.40
CA ALA A 93 12.42 16.56 -4.66
C ALA A 93 11.96 18.02 -4.48
N THR A 94 11.09 18.28 -3.50
CA THR A 94 10.61 19.63 -3.19
C THR A 94 11.70 20.49 -2.55
N VAL A 95 12.49 19.90 -1.63
CA VAL A 95 13.61 20.59 -0.99
C VAL A 95 14.72 20.86 -2.02
N LEU A 96 15.04 19.87 -2.85
CA LEU A 96 16.01 20.03 -3.94
C LEU A 96 15.58 21.09 -4.95
N HIS A 97 14.30 21.15 -5.32
CA HIS A 97 13.79 22.17 -6.24
C HIS A 97 13.90 23.59 -5.67
N ARG A 98 13.56 23.79 -4.39
CA ARG A 98 13.72 25.09 -3.74
C ARG A 98 15.20 25.52 -3.66
N ALA A 99 16.08 24.59 -3.30
CA ALA A 99 17.52 24.84 -3.24
C ALA A 99 18.10 25.17 -4.63
N LEU A 100 17.62 24.50 -5.68
CA LEU A 100 17.98 24.80 -7.06
C LEU A 100 17.48 26.17 -7.51
N HIS A 101 16.22 26.50 -7.21
CA HIS A 101 15.64 27.79 -7.56
C HIS A 101 16.39 28.95 -6.90
N ALA A 102 16.84 28.77 -5.65
CA ALA A 102 17.70 29.74 -4.96
C ALA A 102 19.08 29.94 -5.64
N GLN A 103 19.55 28.98 -6.43
CA GLN A 103 20.77 29.08 -7.24
C GLN A 103 20.51 29.52 -8.69
N GLY A 104 19.31 30.03 -9.00
CA GLY A 104 18.96 30.53 -10.33
C GLY A 104 18.47 29.45 -11.30
N PHE A 105 18.02 28.29 -10.81
CA PHE A 105 17.38 27.29 -11.65
C PHE A 105 15.99 27.75 -12.11
N ILE A 106 15.79 27.84 -13.43
CA ILE A 106 14.54 28.29 -14.07
C ILE A 106 13.63 27.10 -14.47
N GLY A 107 14.09 25.86 -14.29
CA GLY A 107 13.35 24.68 -14.70
C GLY A 107 12.17 24.32 -13.78
N SER A 108 11.21 23.56 -14.32
CA SER A 108 10.06 23.08 -13.55
C SER A 108 10.43 22.02 -12.51
N TYR A 109 9.65 21.97 -11.41
CA TYR A 109 9.64 20.92 -10.41
C TYR A 109 9.65 19.50 -11.00
N ASP A 110 8.96 19.28 -12.13
CA ASP A 110 8.87 17.96 -12.75
C ASP A 110 10.21 17.44 -13.27
N ILE A 111 11.15 18.33 -13.61
CA ILE A 111 12.50 17.95 -14.04
C ILE A 111 13.27 17.38 -12.84
N VAL A 112 13.20 18.06 -11.70
CA VAL A 112 13.84 17.64 -10.44
C VAL A 112 13.17 16.37 -9.89
N ARG A 113 11.83 16.29 -9.94
CA ARG A 113 11.07 15.10 -9.55
C ARG A 113 11.46 13.87 -10.37
N ARG A 114 11.55 14.01 -11.70
CA ARG A 114 11.95 12.91 -12.59
C ARG A 114 13.38 12.46 -12.33
N TRP A 115 14.30 13.40 -12.14
CA TRP A 115 15.69 13.11 -11.79
C TRP A 115 15.81 12.38 -10.44
N ALA A 116 15.12 12.86 -9.40
CA ALA A 116 15.14 12.23 -8.07
C ALA A 116 14.51 10.84 -8.10
N SER A 117 13.47 10.63 -8.92
CA SER A 117 12.87 9.30 -9.10
C SER A 117 13.79 8.32 -9.80
N ARG A 118 14.56 8.75 -10.82
CA ARG A 118 15.60 7.89 -11.44
C ARG A 118 16.68 7.52 -10.44
N ARG A 119 17.19 8.50 -9.68
CA ARG A 119 18.17 8.26 -8.60
C ARG A 119 17.70 7.26 -7.54
N ARG A 120 16.39 7.21 -7.24
CA ARG A 120 15.81 6.20 -6.34
C ARG A 120 15.70 4.81 -6.96
N GLN A 121 15.59 4.72 -8.28
CA GLN A 121 15.53 3.45 -9.02
C GLN A 121 16.93 2.86 -9.22
N ASP A 122 17.94 3.72 -9.40
CA ASP A 122 19.34 3.32 -9.59
C ASP A 122 20.05 3.03 -8.24
N ALA A 123 19.51 3.53 -7.12
CA ALA A 123 19.98 3.15 -5.80
C ALA A 123 19.70 1.65 -5.58
N PRO A 124 20.63 0.90 -4.96
CA PRO A 124 20.36 -0.50 -4.61
C PRO A 124 19.04 -0.56 -3.87
N ALA A 125 18.15 -1.44 -4.31
CA ALA A 125 16.80 -1.54 -3.77
C ALA A 125 16.92 -1.59 -2.26
N ARG A 126 16.52 -0.50 -1.58
CA ARG A 126 16.37 -0.53 -0.13
C ARG A 126 15.48 -1.74 0.12
N SER A 127 15.97 -2.72 0.89
CA SER A 127 15.13 -3.81 1.41
C SER A 127 13.83 -3.16 1.82
N PRO A 128 12.66 -3.60 1.30
CA PRO A 128 11.41 -2.90 1.49
C PRO A 128 11.30 -2.65 2.99
N SER A 129 11.48 -1.39 3.39
CA SER A 129 11.59 -1.01 4.80
C SER A 129 10.42 -1.71 5.47
N ALA A 130 10.70 -2.67 6.36
CA ALA A 130 9.70 -3.62 6.85
C ALA A 130 8.47 -2.79 7.19
N ARG A 131 7.44 -2.85 6.33
CA ARG A 131 6.40 -1.83 6.35
C ARG A 131 5.80 -1.91 7.73
N VAL A 132 5.97 -0.85 8.53
CA VAL A 132 5.45 -0.81 9.88
C VAL A 132 3.96 -1.11 9.76
N PRO A 133 3.46 -2.16 10.42
CA PRO A 133 2.05 -2.51 10.36
C PRO A 133 1.20 -1.31 10.77
N SER A 134 0.01 -1.15 10.15
CA SER A 134 -0.89 -0.05 10.51
C SER A 134 -1.24 -0.08 12.00
N THR A 135 -1.48 1.07 12.62
CA THR A 135 -1.90 1.18 14.03
C THR A 135 -3.04 0.22 14.37
N ARG A 136 -4.10 0.16 13.55
CA ARG A 136 -5.23 -0.75 13.74
C ARG A 136 -4.82 -2.22 13.82
N ARG A 137 -3.85 -2.63 13.02
CA ARG A 137 -3.33 -4.00 12.99
C ARG A 137 -2.50 -4.29 14.23
N ILE A 138 -1.68 -3.34 14.66
CA ILE A 138 -0.91 -3.41 15.91
C ILE A 138 -1.85 -3.50 17.11
N THR A 139 -2.84 -2.60 17.22
CA THR A 139 -3.85 -2.62 18.29
C THR A 139 -4.57 -3.97 18.34
N ARG A 140 -5.02 -4.50 17.19
CA ARG A 140 -5.67 -5.82 17.13
C ARG A 140 -4.76 -6.94 17.66
N TRP A 141 -3.47 -6.90 17.34
CA TRP A 141 -2.52 -7.89 17.85
C TRP A 141 -2.27 -7.75 19.34
N LEU A 142 -2.18 -6.51 19.84
CA LEU A 142 -2.01 -6.20 21.26
C LEU A 142 -3.24 -6.56 22.11
N THR A 143 -4.44 -6.59 21.54
CA THR A 143 -5.65 -6.93 22.30
C THR A 143 -6.16 -8.34 22.02
N ALA A 144 -5.64 -9.03 21.01
CA ALA A 144 -5.96 -10.43 20.72
C ALA A 144 -5.25 -11.38 21.68
N ASP A 145 -5.74 -12.63 21.69
CA ASP A 145 -5.07 -13.77 22.31
C ASP A 145 -3.69 -13.99 21.66
N PRO A 146 -2.58 -13.89 22.43
CA PRO A 146 -1.22 -14.20 21.98
C PRO A 146 -1.07 -15.53 21.22
N ALA A 147 -1.85 -16.56 21.60
CA ALA A 147 -1.79 -17.88 20.99
C ALA A 147 -2.26 -17.88 19.52
N ALA A 148 -3.22 -17.00 19.18
CA ALA A 148 -3.77 -16.89 17.84
C ALA A 148 -2.88 -16.11 16.85
N LEU A 149 -1.80 -15.47 17.33
CA LEU A 149 -0.87 -14.72 16.48
C LEU A 149 0.14 -15.61 15.76
N SER A 150 0.45 -15.25 14.52
CA SER A 150 1.58 -15.84 13.79
C SER A 150 2.89 -15.58 14.55
N ARG A 151 3.87 -16.48 14.40
CA ARG A 151 5.19 -16.34 15.06
C ARG A 151 5.85 -14.99 14.79
N LYS A 152 5.70 -14.48 13.56
CA LYS A 152 6.26 -13.17 13.15
C LYS A 152 5.55 -12.01 13.85
N ASP A 153 4.22 -12.04 13.89
CA ASP A 153 3.44 -10.96 14.51
C ASP A 153 3.64 -10.95 16.03
N ARG A 154 3.75 -12.14 16.64
CA ARG A 154 4.05 -12.31 18.07
C ARG A 154 5.41 -11.71 18.43
N ALA A 155 6.46 -12.08 17.71
CA ALA A 155 7.81 -11.52 17.92
C ALA A 155 7.83 -9.99 17.75
N PHE A 156 7.06 -9.46 16.79
CA PHE A 156 6.92 -8.00 16.63
C PHE A 156 6.23 -7.36 17.84
N THR A 157 5.11 -7.92 18.31
CA THR A 157 4.42 -7.39 19.50
C THR A 157 5.26 -7.49 20.77
N GLU A 158 6.02 -8.57 20.95
CA GLU A 158 6.94 -8.73 22.09
C GLU A 158 8.02 -7.66 22.07
N ALA A 159 8.70 -7.46 20.94
CA ALA A 159 9.69 -6.40 20.79
C ALA A 159 9.11 -5.00 21.02
N LEU A 160 7.88 -4.75 20.54
CA LEU A 160 7.18 -3.50 20.76
C LEU A 160 6.85 -3.28 22.24
N CYS A 161 6.34 -4.30 22.93
CA CYS A 161 6.05 -4.23 24.36
C CYS A 161 7.32 -4.06 25.21
N SER A 162 8.44 -4.64 24.81
CA SER A 162 9.74 -4.41 25.46
C SER A 162 10.24 -2.97 25.26
N ALA A 163 10.03 -2.39 24.08
CA ALA A 163 10.44 -1.02 23.79
C ALA A 163 9.51 0.04 24.42
N ALA A 164 8.23 -0.29 24.62
CA ALA A 164 7.23 0.62 25.16
C ALA A 164 6.41 -0.04 26.30
N PRO A 165 6.93 -0.05 27.55
CA PRO A 165 6.27 -0.69 28.68
C PRO A 165 4.86 -0.17 28.99
N LYS A 166 4.61 1.13 28.78
CA LYS A 166 3.27 1.73 28.95
C LYS A 166 2.23 1.13 28.01
N LEU A 167 2.63 0.84 26.76
CA LEU A 167 1.76 0.22 25.77
C LEU A 167 1.45 -1.24 26.14
N LYS A 168 2.43 -1.95 26.70
CA LYS A 168 2.23 -3.29 27.26
C LYS A 168 1.18 -3.26 28.38
N GLN A 169 1.33 -2.36 29.35
CA GLN A 169 0.37 -2.22 30.45
C GLN A 169 -1.05 -1.95 29.93
N ALA A 170 -1.22 -0.97 29.03
CA ALA A 170 -2.53 -0.65 28.47
C ALA A 170 -3.16 -1.85 27.72
N ALA A 171 -2.35 -2.62 27.00
CA ALA A 171 -2.82 -3.83 26.33
C ALA A 171 -3.25 -4.93 27.32
N GLU A 172 -2.53 -5.09 28.43
CA GLU A 172 -2.87 -6.01 29.51
C GLU A 172 -4.15 -5.59 30.24
N ASP A 173 -4.30 -4.31 30.56
CA ASP A 173 -5.51 -3.74 31.19
C ASP A 173 -6.74 -3.96 30.29
N ILE A 174 -6.63 -3.70 28.99
CA ILE A 174 -7.73 -3.91 28.03
C ILE A 174 -8.09 -5.40 27.92
N ARG A 175 -7.11 -6.30 27.91
CA ARG A 175 -7.37 -7.75 27.89
C ARG A 175 -8.04 -8.21 29.18
N ALA A 176 -7.61 -7.71 30.34
CA ALA A 176 -8.22 -8.01 31.62
C ALA A 176 -9.69 -7.55 31.65
N PHE A 177 -9.99 -6.36 31.13
CA PHE A 177 -11.37 -5.89 30.99
C PHE A 177 -12.21 -6.79 30.09
N ALA A 178 -11.68 -7.17 28.93
CA ALA A 178 -12.37 -8.08 28.01
C ALA A 178 -12.60 -9.47 28.61
N GLU A 179 -11.72 -9.94 29.50
CA GLU A 179 -11.89 -11.17 30.26
C GLU A 179 -13.02 -11.04 31.28
N LEU A 180 -13.05 -9.95 32.06
CA LEU A 180 -14.12 -9.68 33.03
C LEU A 180 -15.50 -9.71 32.37
N LEU A 181 -15.63 -9.08 31.19
CA LEU A 181 -16.86 -9.10 30.41
C LEU A 181 -17.22 -10.50 29.90
N ARG A 182 -16.24 -11.37 29.64
CA ARG A 182 -16.49 -12.73 29.12
C ARG A 182 -16.83 -13.72 30.23
N GLN A 183 -16.26 -13.53 31.42
CA GLN A 183 -16.47 -14.37 32.59
C GLN A 183 -17.71 -13.99 33.39
N ASN A 184 -18.38 -12.88 33.04
CA ASN A 184 -19.51 -12.35 33.77
C ASN A 184 -19.20 -12.13 35.26
N ASP A 185 -17.99 -11.63 35.57
CA ASP A 185 -17.55 -11.36 36.95
C ASP A 185 -17.75 -9.87 37.31
N PRO A 186 -18.85 -9.51 38.02
CA PRO A 186 -19.11 -8.13 38.41
C PRO A 186 -18.24 -7.66 39.56
N THR A 187 -17.58 -8.57 40.29
CA THR A 187 -16.75 -8.24 41.46
C THR A 187 -15.39 -7.71 41.04
N GLY A 188 -14.85 -8.21 39.92
CA GLY A 188 -13.59 -7.74 39.34
C GLY A 188 -13.66 -6.36 38.67
N LEU A 189 -14.85 -5.83 38.38
CA LEU A 189 -15.02 -4.55 37.67
C LEU A 189 -14.46 -3.35 38.46
N THR A 190 -14.82 -3.23 39.74
CA THR A 190 -14.41 -2.08 40.56
C THR A 190 -12.88 -2.05 40.80
N PRO A 191 -12.24 -3.16 41.21
CA PRO A 191 -10.78 -3.20 41.32
C PRO A 191 -10.06 -2.87 40.00
N TRP A 192 -10.61 -3.33 38.88
CA TRP A 192 -10.06 -3.02 37.56
C TRP A 192 -10.17 -1.53 37.21
N LEU A 193 -11.32 -0.90 37.47
CA LEU A 193 -11.52 0.54 37.24
C LEU A 193 -10.55 1.39 38.07
N GLU A 194 -10.29 1.03 39.32
CA GLU A 194 -9.33 1.74 40.17
C GLU A 194 -7.89 1.59 39.65
N ALA A 195 -7.48 0.38 39.26
CA ALA A 195 -6.14 0.13 38.71
C ALA A 195 -5.91 0.85 37.37
N ALA A 196 -6.87 0.75 36.45
CA ALA A 196 -6.79 1.35 35.12
C ALA A 196 -6.90 2.89 35.14
N ALA A 197 -7.51 3.48 36.18
CA ALA A 197 -7.59 4.94 36.33
C ALA A 197 -6.20 5.58 36.47
N ALA A 198 -5.23 4.86 37.05
CA ALA A 198 -3.87 5.32 37.26
C ALA A 198 -2.96 5.17 36.02
N THR A 199 -3.47 4.59 34.93
CA THR A 199 -2.70 4.36 33.70
C THR A 199 -3.10 5.35 32.60
N ASP A 200 -2.53 5.20 31.40
CA ASP A 200 -2.90 6.00 30.23
C ASP A 200 -4.37 5.76 29.79
N LEU A 201 -5.09 4.81 30.43
CA LEU A 201 -6.51 4.55 30.24
C LEU A 201 -7.43 5.42 31.13
N GLY A 202 -6.90 6.34 31.94
CA GLY A 202 -7.71 7.15 32.87
C GLY A 202 -8.91 7.88 32.22
N GLY A 203 -8.74 8.41 31.00
CA GLY A 203 -9.84 9.03 30.25
C GLY A 203 -10.92 8.02 29.82
N PHE A 204 -10.52 6.80 29.48
CA PHE A 204 -11.46 5.71 29.18
C PHE A 204 -12.23 5.28 30.43
N VAL A 205 -11.54 5.15 31.57
CA VAL A 205 -12.15 4.82 32.86
C VAL A 205 -13.14 5.90 33.30
N THR A 206 -12.83 7.18 33.08
CA THR A 206 -13.75 8.27 33.41
C THR A 206 -15.07 8.14 32.66
N GLY A 207 -15.02 7.80 31.36
CA GLY A 207 -16.22 7.48 30.58
C GLY A 207 -16.96 6.26 31.12
N LEU A 208 -16.26 5.17 31.38
CA LEU A 208 -16.87 3.95 31.93
C LEU A 208 -17.56 4.18 33.28
N ARG A 209 -17.01 5.03 34.15
CA ARG A 209 -17.62 5.36 35.44
C ARG A 209 -18.96 6.09 35.30
N GLN A 210 -19.13 6.91 34.26
CA GLN A 210 -20.41 7.56 33.98
C GLN A 210 -21.51 6.54 33.63
N ASP A 211 -21.11 5.46 32.96
CA ASP A 211 -21.99 4.38 32.51
C ASP A 211 -21.85 3.11 33.38
N GLU A 212 -21.28 3.19 34.59
CA GLU A 212 -20.98 2.00 35.41
C GLU A 212 -22.21 1.10 35.66
N PRO A 213 -23.41 1.64 35.98
CA PRO A 213 -24.60 0.80 36.13
C PRO A 213 -24.92 0.00 34.87
N ALA A 214 -24.73 0.58 33.69
CA ALA A 214 -24.96 -0.09 32.42
C ALA A 214 -23.88 -1.15 32.13
N VAL A 215 -22.62 -0.85 32.43
CA VAL A 215 -21.50 -1.80 32.28
C VAL A 215 -21.70 -2.99 33.23
N ARG A 216 -22.09 -2.74 34.48
CA ARG A 216 -22.39 -3.78 35.46
C ARG A 216 -23.57 -4.63 35.03
N ALA A 217 -24.65 -4.02 34.54
CA ALA A 217 -25.78 -4.74 33.98
C ALA A 217 -25.36 -5.62 32.79
N ALA A 218 -24.47 -5.14 31.92
CA ALA A 218 -23.97 -5.91 30.78
C ALA A 218 -23.12 -7.14 31.19
N ILE A 219 -22.57 -7.17 32.42
CA ILE A 219 -21.83 -8.30 32.98
C ILE A 219 -22.79 -9.30 33.66
N VAL A 220 -23.79 -8.80 34.37
CA VAL A 220 -24.68 -9.62 35.21
C VAL A 220 -25.84 -10.20 34.41
N GLU A 221 -26.41 -9.41 33.50
CA GLU A 221 -27.61 -9.77 32.77
C GLU A 221 -27.29 -10.62 31.54
N PRO A 222 -28.10 -11.64 31.23
CA PRO A 222 -27.94 -12.42 30.00
C PRO A 222 -28.43 -11.64 28.76
N TRP A 223 -29.07 -10.49 28.96
CA TRP A 223 -29.69 -9.69 27.92
C TRP A 223 -28.75 -8.60 27.44
N SER A 224 -28.58 -8.50 26.12
CA SER A 224 -27.85 -7.40 25.50
C SER A 224 -28.69 -6.73 24.42
N ASN A 225 -28.50 -5.42 24.24
CA ASN A 225 -29.10 -4.68 23.13
C ASN A 225 -28.42 -4.97 21.78
N GLY A 226 -27.35 -5.77 21.75
CA GLY A 226 -26.57 -6.05 20.54
C GLY A 226 -27.39 -6.55 19.34
N PRO A 227 -28.25 -7.57 19.48
CA PRO A 227 -29.11 -8.03 18.40
C PRO A 227 -30.07 -6.94 17.89
N VAL A 228 -30.66 -6.17 18.81
CA VAL A 228 -31.59 -5.08 18.49
C VAL A 228 -30.86 -3.97 17.75
N GLU A 229 -29.69 -3.54 18.25
CA GLU A 229 -28.83 -2.55 17.60
C GLU A 229 -28.36 -3.01 16.22
N GLY A 230 -28.07 -4.29 16.05
CA GLY A 230 -27.76 -4.90 14.76
C GLY A 230 -28.90 -4.71 13.75
N GLN A 231 -30.14 -5.01 14.16
CA GLN A 231 -31.33 -4.79 13.31
C GLN A 231 -31.56 -3.30 13.03
N VAL A 232 -31.39 -2.43 14.03
CA VAL A 232 -31.48 -0.97 13.86
C VAL A 232 -30.44 -0.46 12.87
N ASN A 233 -29.20 -0.96 12.93
CA ASN A 233 -28.14 -0.59 12.01
C ASN A 233 -28.43 -1.09 10.59
N ARG A 234 -28.94 -2.31 10.42
CA ARG A 234 -29.41 -2.84 9.12
C ARG A 234 -30.51 -1.94 8.54
N LEU A 235 -31.51 -1.57 9.35
CA LEU A 235 -32.56 -0.64 8.95
C LEU A 235 -32.03 0.73 8.55
N LYS A 236 -31.12 1.31 9.35
CA LYS A 236 -30.47 2.59 9.05
C LYS A 236 -29.66 2.51 7.75
N LEU A 237 -28.99 1.39 7.48
CA LEU A 237 -28.26 1.16 6.23
C LEU A 237 -29.19 1.16 5.02
N ILE A 238 -30.32 0.45 5.09
CA ILE A 238 -31.34 0.44 4.02
C ILE A 238 -31.91 1.84 3.81
N LYS A 239 -32.26 2.56 4.89
CA LYS A 239 -32.69 3.96 4.77
C LYS A 239 -31.65 4.83 4.08
N ARG A 240 -30.38 4.73 4.46
CA ARG A 240 -29.27 5.51 3.88
C ARG A 240 -29.02 5.18 2.41
N SER A 241 -29.09 3.90 2.01
CA SER A 241 -28.94 3.51 0.61
C SER A 241 -30.10 4.01 -0.27
N MET A 242 -31.24 4.32 0.35
CA MET A 242 -32.41 4.92 -0.31
C MET A 242 -32.55 6.43 -0.05
N TYR A 243 -31.45 7.10 0.32
CA TYR A 243 -31.41 8.56 0.55
C TYR A 243 -32.46 9.04 1.58
N GLY A 244 -32.78 8.21 2.57
CA GLY A 244 -33.77 8.51 3.60
C GLY A 244 -35.23 8.40 3.17
N ARG A 245 -35.51 8.03 1.91
CA ARG A 245 -36.87 8.00 1.33
C ARG A 245 -37.64 6.70 1.61
N ALA A 246 -37.04 5.76 2.34
CA ALA A 246 -37.70 4.52 2.72
C ALA A 246 -38.59 4.74 3.96
N GLY A 247 -39.89 4.90 3.71
CA GLY A 247 -40.95 4.84 4.71
C GLY A 247 -41.11 3.43 5.30
N PHE A 248 -42.02 3.27 6.27
CA PHE A 248 -42.17 2.01 7.00
C PHE A 248 -42.51 0.82 6.08
N ASP A 249 -43.47 0.97 5.17
CA ASP A 249 -43.90 -0.12 4.28
C ASP A 249 -42.77 -0.60 3.37
N LEU A 250 -42.02 0.35 2.79
CA LEU A 250 -40.90 0.06 1.92
C LEU A 250 -39.73 -0.58 2.68
N LEU A 251 -39.49 -0.16 3.93
CA LEU A 251 -38.51 -0.81 4.79
C LEU A 251 -38.93 -2.23 5.15
N ARG A 252 -40.20 -2.44 5.52
CA ARG A 252 -40.74 -3.76 5.84
C ARG A 252 -40.56 -4.70 4.65
N GLN A 253 -40.91 -4.26 3.45
CA GLN A 253 -40.71 -5.04 2.24
C GLN A 253 -39.23 -5.38 2.00
N ARG A 254 -38.32 -4.41 2.10
CA ARG A 254 -36.89 -4.66 1.87
C ARG A 254 -36.23 -5.51 2.96
N VAL A 255 -36.75 -5.51 4.19
CA VAL A 255 -36.19 -6.31 5.29
C VAL A 255 -36.68 -7.75 5.24
N LEU A 256 -37.97 -7.96 4.96
CA LEU A 256 -38.62 -9.28 4.92
C LEU A 256 -38.39 -10.02 3.59
N HIS A 257 -38.20 -9.31 2.48
CA HIS A 257 -38.01 -9.90 1.15
C HIS A 257 -36.58 -9.76 0.61
N ALA A 258 -35.61 -9.29 1.41
CA ALA A 258 -34.20 -9.36 1.03
C ALA A 258 -33.72 -10.81 1.16
N SER A 259 -33.72 -11.52 0.03
CA SER A 259 -32.95 -12.76 -0.18
C SER A 259 -31.49 -12.43 -0.44
#